data_AF-A0ABD5DG81-F1
#
_entry.id   AF-A0ABD5DG81-F1
#
_cell.length_a   1.000
_cell.length_b   1.000
_cell.length_c   1.000
_cell.angle_alpha   90.00
_cell.angle_beta   90.00
_cell.angle_gamma   90.00
#
_symmetry.space_group_name_H-M   'P 1'
#
loop_
_entity.id
_entity.type
_entity.pdbx_description
1 polymer ?
#
loop_
_entity_poly.entity_id
_entity_poly.type
_entity_poly.pdbx_seq_one_letter_code
_entity_poly.pdbx_strand_id
1 'polypeptide(L)' 'LHLQQMDYLTYIDIYHARIKAFHVKDAEFRRNGRNGVYGGYQPWQQRAGRFRSPGDGQIDFKGVFSKLTEYDFAGWAVLE' A
#
# COMPACT_ATOMS: atom_id res chain seq x y z
N LEU A 1 0.63 1.79 3.50
CA LEU A 1 1.43 0.90 4.38
C LEU A 1 2.76 0.47 3.75
N HIS A 2 2.82 0.04 2.48
CA HIS A 2 4.07 -0.34 1.80
C HIS A 2 5.21 0.70 1.87
N LEU A 3 4.91 1.98 1.65
CA LEU A 3 5.92 3.06 1.73
C LEU A 3 6.48 3.29 3.15
N GLN A 4 5.81 2.76 4.18
CA GLN A 4 6.28 2.76 5.57
C GLN A 4 7.05 1.47 5.91
N GLN A 5 7.25 0.56 4.96
CA GLN A 5 7.85 -0.76 5.17
C GLN A 5 7.07 -1.61 6.19
N MET A 6 5.76 -1.42 6.24
CA MET A 6 4.87 -2.22 7.09
C MET A 6 4.37 -3.46 6.35
N ASP A 7 4.32 -4.59 7.06
CA ASP A 7 3.56 -5.75 6.63
C ASP A 7 2.07 -5.43 6.70
N TYR A 8 1.49 -5.12 5.55
CA TYR A 8 0.09 -4.73 5.46
C TYR A 8 -0.87 -5.91 5.41
N LEU A 9 -0.40 -7.13 5.16
CA LEU A 9 -1.24 -8.32 5.23
C LEU A 9 -1.46 -8.68 6.70
N THR A 10 -0.38 -8.72 7.50
CA THR A 10 -0.51 -8.89 8.95
C THR A 10 -1.24 -7.72 9.61
N TYR A 11 -1.12 -6.50 9.08
CA TYR A 11 -1.96 -5.38 9.54
C TYR A 11 -3.46 -5.70 9.42
N ILE A 12 -3.89 -6.30 8.30
CA ILE A 12 -5.29 -6.71 8.12
C ILE A 12 -5.63 -7.79 9.14
N ASP A 13 -4.78 -8.81 9.33
CA ASP A 13 -5.01 -9.86 10.33
C ASP A 13 -5.27 -9.26 11.73
N ILE A 14 -4.42 -8.34 12.17
CA ILE A 14 -4.50 -7.71 13.50
C ILE A 14 -5.74 -6.81 13.64
N TYR A 15 -6.08 -6.05 12.60
CA TYR A 15 -7.04 -4.95 12.72
C TYR A 15 -8.34 -5.13 11.94
N HIS A 16 -8.61 -6.28 11.30
CA HIS A 16 -9.78 -6.50 10.43
C HIS A 16 -11.11 -6.02 11.04
N ALA A 17 -11.35 -6.30 12.33
CA ALA A 17 -12.58 -5.88 13.03
C ALA A 17 -12.80 -4.35 13.05
N ARG A 18 -11.72 -3.57 12.90
CA ARG A 18 -11.70 -2.10 12.92
C ARG A 18 -11.63 -1.48 11.53
N ILE A 19 -11.36 -2.26 10.47
CA ILE A 19 -11.31 -1.73 9.10
C ILE A 19 -12.75 -1.45 8.63
N LYS A 20 -13.07 -0.18 8.34
CA LYS A 20 -14.41 0.26 7.88
C LYS A 20 -14.43 0.83 6.47
N ALA A 21 -13.26 1.06 5.89
CA ALA A 21 -13.09 1.57 4.53
C ALA A 21 -11.83 0.98 3.92
N PHE A 22 -11.83 0.83 2.60
CA PHE A 22 -10.70 0.31 1.84
C PHE A 22 -10.47 1.14 0.59
N HIS A 23 -9.30 1.77 0.50
CA HIS A 23 -8.85 2.51 -0.69
C HIS A 23 -7.80 1.69 -1.43
N VAL A 24 -8.04 1.46 -2.72
CA VAL A 24 -7.12 0.79 -3.63
C VAL A 24 -6.15 1.84 -4.16
N LYS A 25 -4.95 1.86 -3.59
CA LYS A 25 -3.87 2.77 -3.99
C LYS A 25 -2.57 2.00 -4.10
N ASP A 26 -2.00 1.98 -5.29
CA ASP A 26 -0.74 1.27 -5.53
C ASP A 26 0.46 2.17 -5.25
N ALA A 27 1.58 1.54 -4.92
CA ALA A 27 2.80 2.24 -4.58
C ALA A 27 4.02 1.43 -4.99
N GLU A 28 5.08 2.15 -5.38
CA GLU A 28 6.39 1.58 -5.62
C GLU A 28 7.41 2.20 -4.65
N PHE A 29 8.40 1.40 -4.26
CA PHE A 29 9.57 1.85 -3.51
C PHE A 29 10.86 1.39 -4.20
N ARG A 30 11.59 2.34 -4.81
CA ARG A 30 12.86 2.10 -5.51
C ARG A 30 13.93 3.04 -5.00
N ARG A 31 14.73 2.59 -4.04
CA ARG A 31 15.84 3.36 -3.45
C ARG A 31 17.07 3.42 -4.36
N ASN A 32 17.90 4.44 -4.16
CA ASN A 32 19.24 4.54 -4.72
C ASN A 32 20.20 5.15 -3.68
N GLY A 33 21.46 5.37 -4.04
CA GLY A 33 22.47 5.92 -3.12
C GLY A 33 22.20 7.34 -2.60
N ARG A 34 21.20 8.04 -3.14
CA ARG A 34 20.80 9.41 -2.75
C ARG A 34 19.37 9.52 -2.23
N ASN A 35 18.55 8.48 -2.42
CA ASN A 35 17.13 8.53 -2.12
C ASN A 35 16.65 7.25 -1.43
N GLY A 36 16.17 7.41 -0.20
CA GLY A 36 15.60 6.35 0.62
C GLY A 36 14.19 6.71 1.09
N VAL A 37 13.80 6.19 2.25
CA VAL A 37 12.41 6.32 2.79
C VAL A 37 11.94 7.77 2.87
N TYR A 38 12.82 8.69 3.27
CA TYR A 38 12.48 10.11 3.44
C TYR A 38 12.52 10.94 2.15
N GLY A 39 12.69 10.31 0.98
CA GLY A 39 12.59 11.00 -0.31
C GLY A 39 13.78 11.89 -0.68
N GLY A 40 14.76 12.08 0.21
CA GLY A 40 15.97 12.86 -0.05
C GLY A 40 15.72 14.33 -0.41
N TYR A 41 14.61 14.92 0.05
CA TYR A 41 14.11 16.25 -0.32
C TYR A 41 13.92 16.46 -1.83
N GLN A 42 13.78 15.38 -2.59
CA GLN A 42 13.62 15.45 -4.05
C GLN A 42 12.18 15.81 -4.45
N PRO A 43 12.00 16.38 -5.66
CA PRO A 43 10.69 16.49 -6.31
C PRO A 43 10.00 15.12 -6.39
N TRP A 44 8.67 15.09 -6.43
CA TRP A 44 7.90 13.86 -6.30
C TRP A 44 8.33 12.75 -7.28
N GLN A 45 8.60 13.10 -8.56
CA GLN A 45 9.00 12.13 -9.59
C GLN A 45 10.29 11.39 -9.21
N GLN A 46 11.16 12.06 -8.47
CA GLN A 46 12.51 11.58 -8.15
C GLN A 46 12.60 10.90 -6.78
N ARG A 47 11.48 10.84 -6.03
CA ARG A 47 11.41 10.14 -4.74
C ARG A 47 11.49 8.63 -4.92
N ALA A 48 12.09 7.94 -3.95
CA ALA A 48 12.14 6.48 -3.93
C ALA A 48 10.73 5.88 -3.80
N GLY A 49 9.89 6.46 -2.94
CA GLY A 49 8.50 6.07 -2.75
C GLY A 49 7.55 6.91 -3.61
N ARG A 50 6.72 6.26 -4.44
CA ARG A 50 5.75 6.92 -5.33
C ARG A 50 4.43 6.16 -5.37
N PHE A 51 3.32 6.89 -5.53
CA PHE A 51 2.02 6.29 -5.85
C PHE A 51 1.94 5.95 -7.34
N ARG A 52 1.21 4.90 -7.66
CA ARG A 52 1.06 4.36 -9.02
C ARG A 52 -0.41 4.06 -9.30
N SER A 53 -0.75 4.02 -10.58
CA SER A 53 -1.98 3.37 -11.03
C SER A 53 -1.98 1.90 -10.55
N PRO A 54 -3.14 1.32 -10.19
CA PRO A 54 -3.21 -0.07 -9.78
C PRO A 54 -2.63 -1.03 -10.83
N GLY A 55 -1.70 -1.87 -10.40
CA GLY A 55 -1.01 -2.85 -11.25
C GLY A 55 0.37 -2.40 -11.73
N ASP A 56 0.71 -1.11 -11.58
CA ASP A 56 2.02 -0.56 -11.93
C ASP A 56 2.97 -0.43 -10.73
N GLY A 57 2.52 -0.76 -9.52
CA GLY A 57 3.31 -0.71 -8.31
C GLY A 57 3.69 -2.08 -7.77
N GLN A 58 3.80 -2.16 -6.46
CA GLN A 58 4.35 -3.30 -5.72
C GLN A 58 3.39 -3.82 -4.64
N ILE A 59 2.17 -3.29 -4.57
CA ILE A 59 1.17 -3.79 -3.62
C ILE A 59 0.68 -5.17 -4.08
N ASP A 60 0.69 -6.14 -3.17
CA ASP A 60 0.05 -7.43 -3.35
C ASP A 60 -1.46 -7.30 -3.14
N PHE A 61 -2.15 -6.82 -4.18
CA PHE A 61 -3.61 -6.70 -4.14
C PHE A 61 -4.28 -8.06 -3.98
N LYS A 62 -3.73 -9.14 -4.54
CA LYS A 62 -4.32 -10.48 -4.41
C LYS A 62 -4.34 -10.90 -2.95
N GLY A 63 -3.22 -10.74 -2.24
CA GLY A 63 -3.14 -10.99 -0.80
C GLY A 63 -4.13 -10.13 0.00
N VAL A 64 -4.21 -8.83 -0.31
CA VAL A 64 -5.14 -7.90 0.36
C VAL A 64 -6.60 -8.31 0.17
N PHE A 65 -7.03 -8.58 -1.07
CA PHE A 65 -8.41 -9.00 -1.35
C PHE A 65 -8.74 -10.35 -0.71
N SER A 66 -7.82 -11.32 -0.74
CA SER A 66 -7.99 -12.59 -0.04
C SER A 66 -8.20 -12.39 1.46
N LYS A 67 -7.38 -11.55 2.11
CA LYS A 67 -7.52 -11.27 3.55
C LYS A 67 -8.81 -10.53 3.90
N LEU A 68 -9.19 -9.53 3.12
CA LEU A 68 -10.47 -8.83 3.34
C LEU A 68 -11.67 -9.77 3.16
N THR A 69 -11.56 -10.74 2.25
CA THR A 69 -12.59 -11.76 2.03
C THR A 69 -12.62 -12.78 3.17
N GLU A 70 -11.45 -13.23 3.65
CA GLU A 70 -11.30 -14.12 4.81
C GLU A 70 -12.00 -13.58 6.07
N TYR A 71 -12.03 -12.25 6.24
CA TYR A 71 -12.64 -11.57 7.39
C TYR A 71 -13.99 -10.92 7.11
N ASP A 72 -14.70 -11.35 6.05
CA ASP A 72 -16.05 -10.88 5.69
C ASP A 72 -16.19 -9.36 5.61
N PHE A 73 -15.19 -8.67 5.06
CA PHE A 73 -15.26 -7.22 4.89
C PHE A 73 -16.38 -6.83 3.91
N ALA A 74 -17.40 -6.14 4.41
CA ALA A 74 -18.60 -5.78 3.66
C ALA A 74 -18.53 -4.41 2.93
N GLY A 75 -17.38 -3.73 2.98
CA GLY A 75 -17.22 -2.39 2.40
C GLY A 75 -16.82 -2.41 0.92
N TRP A 76 -16.70 -1.21 0.34
CA TRP A 76 -16.29 -1.03 -1.05
C TRP A 76 -14.78 -0.94 -1.20
N ALA A 77 -14.26 -1.46 -2.31
CA ALA A 77 -12.94 -1.14 -2.81
C ALA A 77 -13.01 0.18 -3.59
N VAL A 78 -12.57 1.27 -2.98
CA VAL A 78 -12.60 2.61 -3.59
C VAL A 78 -11.27 2.86 -4.28
N LEU A 79 -11.29 3.08 -5.60
CA LEU A 79 -10.09 3.42 -6.35
C LEU A 79 -9.67 4.87 -6.06
N GLU A 80 -8.39 5.08 -5.73
CA GLU A 80 -7.79 6.40 -5.48
C GLU A 80 -6.50 6.62 -6.28
#